data_AF-A0A7C4GE29-F1
#
_entry.id   AF-A0A7C4GE29-F1
#
_cell.length_a   1.000
_cell.length_b   1.000
_cell.length_c   1.000
_cell.angle_alpha   90.00
_cell.angle_beta   90.00
_cell.angle_gamma   90.00
#
_symmetry.space_group_name_H-M   'P 1'
#
loop_
_entity.id
_entity.type
_entity.pdbx_description
1 polymer ?
#
loop_
_entity_poly.entity_id
_entity_poly.type
_entity_poly.pdbx_seq_one_letter_code
_entity_poly.pdbx_strand_id
1 'polypeptide(L)'
;MARRTTAPPGPPGGICSDGRLLRAWRWRPASGGVVSDPLRCRREAWYLVHLRLDPPSPSPSGLTLTFLEDAQPVLPRGLWLHPAGPDAGQRLAWVAAPARATHVQVNLAAPLAAAARALHLHDVAERDPKCHPLAAVPRWSTYRPPFPLTRVVLPASLAALAPMLPWLEVELLERPTSAEALAARARRAACIVAPTWIADPGLDLADLERLAAQAWVVVDLETLARLVASAGHAETRVVTHAASLGMMSARVTYADVPTRGLALQDVVPYATRDDRGRFRTRVLRADRAWRRYAADHGLATLLSSETPWARHHDDVLSAARPIGGGELLATDLPWLVAGAYGPLVAPHIATHLLQMHLGGPVEDVLQYWTRWDEMPVVVRDIADLARRFEPLRPVRWRAETAQIAHLGLALEMPGPAPTTAVLLQTGRMDNAALHDGLPPEPAMILMKMLAREARERTRWAARYLAGTLVLWQFDTAAGLKYATGYAAAPSLPERVRRVVVRLGREDVGGAPTESGQVRLALPDEGFCGDRSIQFQAELTGRIRRVIESARD
;
A
#
# COMPACT_ATOMS: atom_id res chain seq x y z
N MET A 1 -11.00 -47.20 -29.19
CA MET A 1 -11.15 -46.72 -27.80
C MET A 1 -10.08 -45.67 -27.53
N ALA A 2 -10.45 -44.38 -27.53
CA ALA A 2 -9.54 -43.34 -27.05
C ALA A 2 -9.33 -43.55 -25.55
N ARG A 3 -8.08 -43.75 -25.10
CA ARG A 3 -7.74 -43.77 -23.67
C ARG A 3 -8.22 -42.44 -23.09
N ARG A 4 -9.23 -42.47 -22.21
CA ARG A 4 -9.57 -41.34 -21.34
C ARG A 4 -8.32 -41.08 -20.50
N THR A 5 -7.49 -40.13 -20.92
CA THR A 5 -6.46 -39.53 -20.08
C THR A 5 -7.18 -38.98 -18.87
N THR A 6 -6.90 -39.55 -17.70
CA THR A 6 -7.37 -39.02 -16.43
C THR A 6 -6.94 -37.56 -16.34
N ALA A 7 -7.88 -36.68 -16.00
CA ALA A 7 -7.58 -35.27 -15.81
C ALA A 7 -6.41 -35.14 -14.81
N PRO A 8 -5.45 -34.22 -15.06
CA PRO A 8 -4.36 -34.00 -14.12
C PRO A 8 -4.93 -33.63 -12.74
N PRO A 9 -4.31 -34.07 -11.64
CA PRO A 9 -4.90 -33.91 -10.31
C PRO A 9 -4.94 -32.45 -9.83
N GLY A 10 -4.28 -31.51 -10.52
CA GLY A 10 -4.25 -30.09 -10.17
C GLY A 10 -4.43 -29.16 -11.37
N PRO A 11 -4.52 -27.84 -11.13
CA PRO A 11 -4.85 -26.86 -12.16
C PRO A 11 -3.73 -26.74 -13.22
N PRO A 12 -4.06 -26.50 -14.49
CA PRO A 12 -3.05 -26.20 -15.51
C PRO A 12 -2.31 -24.89 -15.18
N GLY A 13 -1.18 -24.67 -15.83
CA GLY A 13 -0.36 -23.46 -15.68
C GLY A 13 1.09 -23.80 -15.38
N GLY A 14 1.83 -22.86 -14.80
CA GLY A 14 3.26 -23.02 -14.58
C GLY A 14 4.01 -21.72 -14.31
N ILE A 15 5.33 -21.76 -14.51
CA ILE A 15 6.16 -20.55 -14.50
C ILE A 15 6.11 -19.91 -15.88
N CYS A 16 5.78 -18.62 -15.91
CA CYS A 16 5.63 -17.82 -17.12
C CYS A 16 6.66 -16.68 -17.13
N SER A 17 7.10 -16.29 -18.32
CA SER A 17 7.93 -15.10 -18.54
C SER A 17 7.54 -14.43 -19.85
N ASP A 18 7.42 -13.11 -19.85
CA ASP A 18 7.00 -12.31 -21.01
C ASP A 18 5.72 -12.83 -21.69
N GLY A 19 4.75 -13.27 -20.89
CA GLY A 19 3.46 -13.80 -21.35
C GLY A 19 3.51 -15.23 -21.90
N ARG A 20 4.66 -15.90 -21.86
CA ARG A 20 4.86 -17.27 -22.36
C ARG A 20 5.04 -18.26 -21.22
N LEU A 21 4.39 -19.41 -21.32
CA LEU A 21 4.58 -20.53 -20.38
C LEU A 21 5.96 -21.15 -20.62
N LEU A 22 6.86 -21.02 -19.65
CA LEU A 22 8.21 -21.59 -19.74
C LEU A 22 8.26 -23.04 -19.25
N ARG A 23 7.55 -23.32 -18.14
CA ARG A 23 7.57 -24.63 -17.47
C ARG A 23 6.19 -24.92 -16.90
N ALA A 24 5.56 -26.00 -17.33
CA ALA A 24 4.23 -26.39 -16.86
C ALA A 24 4.28 -27.13 -15.51
N TRP A 25 3.25 -26.94 -14.69
CA TRP A 25 3.07 -27.74 -13.47
C TRP A 25 2.85 -29.21 -13.81
N ARG A 26 3.41 -30.08 -12.98
CA ARG A 26 3.06 -31.50 -12.91
C ARG A 26 2.59 -31.77 -11.50
N TRP A 27 1.39 -32.29 -11.33
CA TRP A 27 0.77 -32.44 -10.02
C TRP A 27 0.78 -33.89 -9.56
N ARG A 28 0.94 -34.08 -8.26
CA ARG A 28 0.78 -35.36 -7.58
C ARG A 28 -0.21 -35.20 -6.42
N PRO A 29 -1.01 -36.23 -6.11
CA PRO A 29 -1.81 -36.25 -4.89
C PRO A 29 -0.92 -36.11 -3.65
N ALA A 30 -1.38 -35.35 -2.66
CA ALA A 30 -0.76 -35.23 -1.35
C ALA A 30 -1.83 -35.37 -0.25
N SER A 31 -1.41 -35.65 0.98
CA SER A 31 -2.33 -35.65 2.12
C SER A 31 -3.02 -34.28 2.24
N GLY A 32 -4.33 -34.23 2.08
CA GLY A 32 -5.11 -33.00 2.18
C GLY A 32 -5.08 -32.07 0.94
N GLY A 33 -4.59 -32.53 -0.22
CA GLY A 33 -4.59 -31.71 -1.44
C GLY A 33 -3.71 -32.23 -2.58
N VAL A 34 -3.05 -31.30 -3.28
CA VAL A 34 -2.10 -31.63 -4.34
C VAL A 34 -0.81 -30.83 -4.22
N VAL A 35 0.28 -31.46 -4.66
CA VAL A 35 1.63 -30.87 -4.68
C VAL A 35 2.19 -30.92 -6.09
N SER A 36 2.87 -29.86 -6.51
CA SER A 36 3.56 -29.84 -7.80
C SER A 36 4.92 -30.54 -7.73
N ASP A 37 5.40 -31.06 -8.85
CA ASP A 37 6.83 -31.35 -9.01
C ASP A 37 7.62 -30.04 -8.89
N PRO A 38 8.83 -30.06 -8.30
CA PRO A 38 9.70 -28.89 -8.27
C PRO A 38 9.99 -28.37 -9.69
N LEU A 39 9.69 -27.11 -9.94
CA LEU A 39 10.09 -26.43 -11.18
C LEU A 39 11.26 -25.50 -10.90
N ARG A 40 12.26 -25.53 -11.78
CA ARG A 40 13.39 -24.58 -11.70
C ARG A 40 12.83 -23.14 -11.72
N CYS A 41 13.27 -22.31 -10.79
CA CYS A 41 12.95 -20.89 -10.74
C CYS A 41 14.20 -20.05 -11.05
N ARG A 42 14.00 -18.74 -11.29
CA ARG A 42 15.10 -17.78 -11.36
C ARG A 42 15.46 -17.39 -9.93
N ARG A 43 16.77 -17.39 -9.62
CA ARG A 43 17.29 -16.93 -8.33
C ARG A 43 16.97 -15.45 -8.17
N GLU A 44 16.60 -15.05 -6.95
CA GLU A 44 16.30 -13.64 -6.60
C GLU A 44 15.19 -13.02 -7.45
N ALA A 45 14.41 -13.83 -8.17
CA ALA A 45 13.30 -13.35 -8.95
C ALA A 45 12.07 -13.14 -8.08
N TRP A 46 11.27 -12.17 -8.47
CA TRP A 46 9.94 -11.95 -7.95
C TRP A 46 8.92 -12.64 -8.83
N TYR A 47 7.87 -13.15 -8.22
CA TYR A 47 6.77 -13.81 -8.91
C TYR A 47 5.42 -13.19 -8.55
N LEU A 48 4.66 -12.80 -9.58
CA LEU A 48 3.23 -12.57 -9.46
C LEU A 48 2.54 -13.94 -9.55
N VAL A 49 1.94 -14.35 -8.45
CA VAL A 49 1.09 -15.54 -8.38
C VAL A 49 -0.29 -15.17 -8.86
N HIS A 50 -0.73 -15.76 -9.97
CA HIS A 50 -2.06 -15.58 -10.53
C HIS A 50 -2.85 -16.88 -10.47
N LEU A 51 -3.91 -16.88 -9.67
CA LEU A 51 -4.82 -18.01 -9.53
C LEU A 51 -6.19 -17.65 -10.11
N ARG A 52 -6.71 -18.50 -10.99
CA ARG A 52 -8.09 -18.42 -11.48
C ARG A 52 -8.93 -19.49 -10.80
N LEU A 53 -10.09 -19.09 -10.29
CA LEU A 53 -11.05 -19.91 -9.56
C LEU A 53 -12.37 -20.00 -10.31
N ASP A 54 -12.99 -21.17 -10.25
CA ASP A 54 -14.34 -21.42 -10.73
C ASP A 54 -14.94 -22.63 -9.94
N PRO A 55 -16.03 -22.45 -9.19
CA PRO A 55 -16.70 -21.18 -8.95
C PRO A 55 -15.78 -20.20 -8.18
N PRO A 56 -16.06 -18.89 -8.25
CA PRO A 56 -15.46 -17.91 -7.35
C PRO A 56 -15.57 -18.37 -5.89
N SER A 57 -14.45 -18.45 -5.17
CA SER A 57 -14.44 -18.81 -3.75
C SER A 57 -14.33 -17.55 -2.88
N PRO A 58 -15.15 -17.38 -1.83
CA PRO A 58 -14.97 -16.27 -0.89
C PRO A 58 -13.58 -16.34 -0.23
N SER A 59 -12.98 -15.18 -0.05
CA SER A 59 -11.66 -14.97 0.57
C SER A 59 -11.56 -15.61 1.96
N PRO A 60 -10.35 -15.98 2.44
CA PRO A 60 -9.07 -16.01 1.74
C PRO A 60 -8.71 -17.41 1.21
N SER A 61 -8.18 -17.46 -0.02
CA SER A 61 -7.54 -18.65 -0.58
C SER A 61 -6.05 -18.60 -0.28
N GLY A 62 -5.60 -19.42 0.67
CA GLY A 62 -4.19 -19.62 0.96
C GLY A 62 -3.58 -20.71 0.07
N LEU A 63 -2.38 -20.48 -0.48
CA LEU A 63 -1.55 -21.55 -1.01
C LEU A 63 -0.17 -21.52 -0.36
N THR A 64 0.55 -22.64 -0.38
CA THR A 64 1.93 -22.67 0.13
C THR A 64 2.90 -22.87 -1.02
N LEU A 65 3.90 -22.00 -1.12
CA LEU A 65 5.06 -22.21 -1.98
C LEU A 65 6.24 -22.69 -1.15
N THR A 66 6.88 -23.78 -1.58
CA THR A 66 8.13 -24.24 -0.99
C THR A 66 9.26 -23.98 -1.96
N PHE A 67 10.23 -23.16 -1.57
CA PHE A 67 11.44 -22.96 -2.34
C PHE A 67 12.50 -23.98 -1.96
N LEU A 68 13.24 -24.50 -2.93
CA LEU A 68 14.23 -25.56 -2.73
C LEU A 68 15.61 -25.17 -3.28
N GLU A 69 16.65 -25.64 -2.61
CA GLU A 69 18.06 -25.66 -3.05
C GLU A 69 18.44 -27.13 -3.21
N ASP A 70 18.75 -27.56 -4.43
CA ASP A 70 19.15 -28.95 -4.73
C ASP A 70 18.20 -30.01 -4.12
N ALA A 71 16.89 -29.79 -4.29
CA ALA A 71 15.78 -30.60 -3.76
C ALA A 71 15.57 -30.56 -2.23
N GLN A 72 16.36 -29.80 -1.48
CA GLN A 72 16.14 -29.56 -0.06
C GLN A 72 15.28 -28.30 0.16
N PRO A 73 14.22 -28.36 0.99
CA PRO A 73 13.43 -27.19 1.33
C PRO A 73 14.28 -26.11 2.01
N VAL A 74 14.30 -24.92 1.42
CA VAL A 74 14.93 -23.73 2.02
C VAL A 74 13.93 -23.00 2.90
N LEU A 75 12.73 -22.75 2.35
CA LEU A 75 11.72 -21.94 3.01
C LEU A 75 10.32 -22.24 2.45
N PRO A 76 9.39 -22.78 3.26
CA PRO A 76 7.97 -22.73 2.95
C PRO A 76 7.42 -21.31 3.20
N ARG A 77 6.61 -20.81 2.27
CA ARG A 77 5.90 -19.53 2.36
C ARG A 77 4.41 -19.73 2.11
N GLY A 78 3.59 -19.42 3.11
CA GLY A 78 2.14 -19.29 2.93
C GLY A 78 1.81 -17.99 2.22
N LEU A 79 1.13 -18.06 1.09
CA LEU A 79 0.67 -16.93 0.29
C LEU A 79 -0.83 -16.74 0.44
N TRP A 80 -1.20 -15.49 0.68
CA TRP A 80 -2.58 -15.03 0.74
C TRP A 80 -2.91 -14.42 -0.59
N LEU A 81 -3.88 -14.99 -1.30
CA LEU A 81 -4.24 -14.51 -2.63
C LEU A 81 -5.43 -13.55 -2.52
N HIS A 82 -5.25 -12.32 -2.98
CA HIS A 82 -6.23 -11.25 -2.89
C HIS A 82 -7.03 -11.14 -4.20
N PRO A 83 -8.32 -10.74 -4.17
CA PRO A 83 -9.10 -10.50 -5.38
C PRO A 83 -8.45 -9.50 -6.34
N ALA A 84 -8.50 -9.79 -7.65
CA ALA A 84 -7.97 -8.90 -8.69
C ALA A 84 -9.05 -7.95 -9.22
N GLY A 85 -9.40 -6.92 -8.45
CA GLY A 85 -10.51 -6.02 -8.76
C GLY A 85 -11.88 -6.67 -8.48
N PRO A 86 -12.96 -6.24 -9.16
CA PRO A 86 -14.32 -6.77 -8.92
C PRO A 86 -14.50 -8.24 -9.39
N ASP A 87 -13.54 -8.80 -10.12
CA ASP A 87 -13.58 -10.20 -10.58
C ASP A 87 -13.29 -11.17 -9.41
N ALA A 88 -14.36 -11.70 -8.83
CA ALA A 88 -14.29 -12.72 -7.80
C ALA A 88 -13.65 -14.04 -8.27
N GLY A 89 -13.38 -14.25 -9.55
CA GLY A 89 -12.69 -15.43 -10.07
C GLY A 89 -11.16 -15.33 -10.11
N GLN A 90 -10.57 -14.14 -10.04
CA GLN A 90 -9.11 -13.96 -10.10
C GLN A 90 -8.52 -13.61 -8.75
N ARG A 91 -7.39 -14.25 -8.42
CA ARG A 91 -6.63 -13.97 -7.19
C ARG A 91 -5.16 -13.73 -7.49
N LEU A 92 -4.56 -12.78 -6.77
CA LEU A 92 -3.19 -12.34 -6.95
C LEU A 92 -2.42 -12.33 -5.62
N ALA A 93 -1.16 -12.75 -5.66
CA ALA A 93 -0.20 -12.54 -4.57
C ALA A 93 1.20 -12.32 -5.14
N TRP A 94 2.09 -11.73 -4.35
CA TRP A 94 3.50 -11.61 -4.68
C TRP A 94 4.34 -12.53 -3.81
N VAL A 95 5.46 -12.98 -4.36
CA VAL A 95 6.45 -13.76 -3.62
C VAL A 95 7.84 -13.56 -4.19
N ALA A 96 8.82 -13.33 -3.33
CA ALA A 96 10.23 -13.36 -3.68
C ALA A 96 10.80 -14.77 -3.51
N ALA A 97 11.56 -15.24 -4.49
CA ALA A 97 12.39 -16.42 -4.34
C ALA A 97 13.61 -16.10 -3.44
N PRO A 98 13.93 -16.92 -2.42
CA PRO A 98 15.17 -16.80 -1.67
C PRO A 98 16.41 -16.83 -2.59
N ALA A 99 17.48 -16.12 -2.23
CA ALA A 99 18.69 -16.04 -3.06
C ALA A 99 19.29 -17.40 -3.45
N ARG A 100 19.20 -18.39 -2.54
CA ARG A 100 19.69 -19.76 -2.76
C ARG A 100 18.68 -20.68 -3.45
N ALA A 101 17.45 -20.23 -3.67
CA ALA A 101 16.42 -21.07 -4.28
C ALA A 101 16.73 -21.35 -5.76
N THR A 102 16.74 -22.62 -6.11
CA THR A 102 16.90 -23.10 -7.49
C THR A 102 15.59 -23.63 -8.06
N HIS A 103 14.67 -24.05 -7.19
CA HIS A 103 13.37 -24.59 -7.57
C HIS A 103 12.25 -24.04 -6.68
N VAL A 104 11.02 -24.14 -7.19
CA VAL A 104 9.79 -23.84 -6.46
C VAL A 104 8.80 -25.00 -6.63
N GLN A 105 8.09 -25.30 -5.55
CA GLN A 105 7.02 -26.29 -5.48
C GLN A 105 5.76 -25.62 -4.91
N VAL A 106 4.61 -25.95 -5.47
CA VAL A 106 3.31 -25.45 -5.02
C VAL A 106 2.56 -26.54 -4.26
N ASN A 107 2.01 -26.20 -3.10
CA ASN A 107 1.05 -27.00 -2.36
C ASN A 107 -0.31 -26.29 -2.35
N LEU A 108 -1.33 -26.96 -2.88
CA LEU A 108 -2.72 -26.50 -2.84
C LEU A 108 -3.54 -27.42 -1.93
N ALA A 109 -4.25 -26.85 -0.96
CA ALA A 109 -5.23 -27.59 -0.16
C ALA A 109 -6.37 -28.10 -1.06
N ALA A 110 -6.97 -29.25 -0.71
CA ALA A 110 -7.99 -29.92 -1.53
C ALA A 110 -9.16 -29.02 -1.96
N PRO A 111 -9.75 -28.16 -1.09
CA PRO A 111 -10.82 -27.27 -1.51
C PRO A 111 -10.38 -26.28 -2.59
N LEU A 112 -9.17 -25.74 -2.44
CA LEU A 112 -8.61 -24.79 -3.40
C LEU A 112 -8.24 -25.47 -4.72
N ALA A 113 -7.66 -26.67 -4.66
CA ALA A 113 -7.30 -27.45 -5.83
C ALA A 113 -8.52 -27.79 -6.70
N ALA A 114 -9.68 -28.09 -6.08
CA ALA A 114 -10.92 -28.39 -6.78
C ALA A 114 -11.52 -27.15 -7.50
N ALA A 115 -11.39 -25.97 -6.90
CA ALA A 115 -11.87 -24.71 -7.49
C ALA A 115 -10.88 -24.09 -8.50
N ALA A 116 -9.60 -24.44 -8.42
CA ALA A 116 -8.57 -23.85 -9.28
C ALA A 116 -8.72 -24.28 -10.74
N ARG A 117 -8.72 -23.30 -11.66
CA ARG A 117 -8.74 -23.49 -13.11
C ARG A 117 -7.43 -23.19 -13.79
N ALA A 118 -6.61 -22.32 -13.21
CA ALA A 118 -5.27 -22.04 -13.70
C ALA A 118 -4.43 -21.44 -12.57
N LEU A 119 -3.17 -21.84 -12.47
CA LEU A 119 -2.20 -21.23 -11.55
C LEU A 119 -0.92 -20.88 -12.30
N HIS A 120 -0.53 -19.61 -12.27
CA HIS A 120 0.69 -19.13 -12.90
C HIS A 120 1.60 -18.41 -11.91
N LEU A 121 2.90 -18.60 -12.06
CA LEU A 121 3.93 -17.76 -11.45
C LEU A 121 4.60 -16.96 -12.56
N HIS A 122 4.31 -15.66 -12.64
CA HIS A 122 4.92 -14.78 -13.64
C HIS A 122 6.15 -14.13 -13.05
N ASP A 123 7.31 -14.33 -13.66
CA ASP A 123 8.50 -13.63 -13.21
C ASP A 123 8.40 -12.12 -13.49
N VAL A 124 8.88 -11.32 -12.54
CA VAL A 124 9.00 -9.87 -12.68
C VAL A 124 10.36 -9.40 -12.19
N ALA A 125 10.80 -8.26 -12.72
CA ALA A 125 12.14 -7.74 -12.51
C ALA A 125 12.38 -7.26 -11.06
N GLU A 126 11.34 -6.81 -10.35
CA GLU A 126 11.40 -6.50 -8.92
C GLU A 126 9.97 -6.34 -8.37
N ARG A 127 9.81 -6.31 -7.04
CA ARG A 127 8.58 -5.78 -6.44
C ARG A 127 8.61 -4.27 -6.50
N ASP A 128 7.59 -3.74 -7.13
CA ASP A 128 7.52 -2.30 -7.35
C ASP A 128 7.11 -1.56 -6.10
N PRO A 129 6.07 -1.97 -5.33
CA PRO A 129 5.73 -1.23 -4.12
C PRO A 129 6.78 -1.43 -3.04
N LYS A 130 7.60 -0.40 -2.87
CA LYS A 130 8.62 -0.25 -1.85
C LYS A 130 8.12 0.82 -0.91
N CYS A 131 8.04 0.51 0.38
CA CYS A 131 7.84 1.50 1.41
C CYS A 131 8.88 1.26 2.50
N HIS A 132 9.38 2.34 3.09
CA HIS A 132 10.23 2.21 4.27
C HIS A 132 9.40 2.57 5.51
N PRO A 133 8.97 1.61 6.33
CA PRO A 133 8.25 1.90 7.58
C PRO A 133 9.09 2.74 8.57
N LEU A 134 10.42 2.82 8.40
CA LEU A 134 11.28 3.75 9.15
C LEU A 134 11.23 5.19 8.64
N ALA A 135 10.64 5.45 7.48
CA ALA A 135 10.49 6.80 6.96
C ALA A 135 9.61 7.62 7.92
N ALA A 136 10.06 8.84 8.20
CA ALA A 136 9.27 9.80 8.94
C ALA A 136 8.32 10.50 7.97
N VAL A 137 7.07 10.03 7.89
CA VAL A 137 6.03 10.74 7.16
C VAL A 137 5.66 12.00 7.97
N PRO A 138 5.77 13.21 7.40
CA PRO A 138 5.37 14.44 8.08
C PRO A 138 3.91 14.38 8.53
N ARG A 139 3.55 15.12 9.59
CA ARG A 139 2.15 15.27 9.99
C ARG A 139 1.35 15.83 8.82
N TRP A 140 0.07 15.45 8.72
CA TRP A 140 -0.84 16.03 7.74
C TRP A 140 -0.86 17.56 7.89
N SER A 141 -0.77 18.08 9.10
CA SER A 141 -0.70 19.53 9.37
C SER A 141 0.56 20.26 8.87
N THR A 142 1.61 19.53 8.41
CA THR A 142 2.89 20.09 7.94
C THR A 142 2.76 20.81 6.60
N TYR A 143 2.12 20.16 5.64
CA TYR A 143 1.79 20.76 4.35
C TYR A 143 0.36 21.29 4.43
N ARG A 144 0.04 22.43 3.82
CA ARG A 144 -1.32 22.95 3.78
C ARG A 144 -1.61 23.47 2.38
N PRO A 145 -2.85 23.28 1.88
CA PRO A 145 -3.24 23.97 0.67
C PRO A 145 -3.15 25.49 0.87
N PRO A 146 -2.97 26.28 -0.20
CA PRO A 146 -2.80 27.74 -0.12
C PRO A 146 -4.01 28.44 0.51
N PHE A 147 -5.17 27.80 0.52
CA PHE A 147 -6.37 28.19 1.26
C PHE A 147 -7.14 26.95 1.72
N PRO A 148 -8.02 27.05 2.73
CA PRO A 148 -8.90 25.94 3.11
C PRO A 148 -9.78 25.51 1.93
N LEU A 149 -9.64 24.26 1.49
CA LEU A 149 -10.48 23.68 0.45
C LEU A 149 -11.77 23.16 1.09
N THR A 150 -12.87 23.89 0.89
CA THR A 150 -14.20 23.52 1.38
C THR A 150 -15.19 23.25 0.26
N ARG A 151 -14.84 23.55 -0.99
CA ARG A 151 -15.70 23.39 -2.18
C ARG A 151 -14.88 22.89 -3.37
N VAL A 152 -15.53 22.13 -4.25
CA VAL A 152 -15.00 21.69 -5.54
C VAL A 152 -16.01 21.94 -6.66
N VAL A 153 -15.53 22.53 -7.76
CA VAL A 153 -16.23 22.56 -9.04
C VAL A 153 -15.83 21.31 -9.82
N LEU A 154 -16.80 20.46 -10.10
CA LEU A 154 -16.61 19.14 -10.68
C LEU A 154 -17.37 19.04 -12.01
N PRO A 155 -16.74 18.56 -13.10
CA PRO A 155 -17.45 18.27 -14.33
C PRO A 155 -18.57 17.26 -14.10
N ALA A 156 -19.73 17.45 -14.72
CA ALA A 156 -20.86 16.53 -14.60
C ALA A 156 -20.49 15.09 -15.01
N SER A 157 -19.56 14.93 -15.96
CA SER A 157 -19.00 13.63 -16.36
C SER A 157 -18.25 12.88 -15.25
N LEU A 158 -17.87 13.58 -14.18
CA LEU A 158 -17.19 13.03 -13.01
C LEU A 158 -18.10 13.01 -11.77
N ALA A 159 -19.41 13.18 -11.91
CA ALA A 159 -20.35 13.22 -10.77
C ALA A 159 -20.25 12.00 -9.83
N ALA A 160 -19.82 10.85 -10.34
CA ALA A 160 -19.57 9.64 -9.54
C ALA A 160 -18.50 9.82 -8.45
N LEU A 161 -17.63 10.83 -8.56
CA LEU A 161 -16.64 11.16 -7.53
C LEU A 161 -17.23 11.89 -6.33
N ALA A 162 -18.40 12.55 -6.46
CA ALA A 162 -18.96 13.38 -5.40
C ALA A 162 -19.13 12.65 -4.05
N PRO A 163 -19.62 11.38 -4.00
CA PRO A 163 -19.70 10.64 -2.74
C PRO A 163 -18.35 10.32 -2.09
N MET A 164 -17.25 10.37 -2.84
CA MET A 164 -15.89 10.09 -2.36
C MET A 164 -15.23 11.32 -1.73
N LEU A 165 -15.89 12.48 -1.80
CA LEU A 165 -15.40 13.80 -1.35
C LEU A 165 -16.30 14.41 -0.26
N PRO A 166 -16.65 13.68 0.82
CA PRO A 166 -17.66 14.12 1.80
C PRO A 166 -17.26 15.38 2.60
N TRP A 167 -16.00 15.82 2.54
CA TRP A 167 -15.54 17.05 3.20
C TRP A 167 -15.61 18.30 2.31
N LEU A 168 -16.05 18.17 1.06
CA LEU A 168 -16.19 19.27 0.11
C LEU A 168 -17.66 19.46 -0.26
N GLU A 169 -18.08 20.72 -0.36
CA GLU A 169 -19.27 21.09 -1.13
C GLU A 169 -18.99 20.82 -2.62
N VAL A 170 -19.80 19.98 -3.26
CA VAL A 170 -19.60 19.61 -4.67
C VAL A 170 -20.56 20.40 -5.56
N GLU A 171 -20.01 21.27 -6.39
CA GLU A 171 -20.74 21.96 -7.45
C GLU A 171 -20.53 21.21 -8.77
N LEU A 172 -21.58 20.55 -9.27
CA LEU A 172 -21.55 19.93 -10.58
C LEU A 172 -21.77 20.97 -11.67
N LEU A 173 -20.88 20.99 -12.66
CA LEU A 173 -20.95 21.86 -13.82
C LEU A 173 -20.93 21.01 -15.09
N GLU A 174 -21.92 21.12 -15.96
CA GLU A 174 -21.86 20.47 -17.28
C GLU A 174 -20.85 21.20 -18.17
N ARG A 175 -21.01 22.51 -18.28
CA ARG A 175 -20.19 23.36 -19.15
C ARG A 175 -20.13 24.81 -18.62
N PRO A 176 -18.94 25.42 -18.54
CA PRO A 176 -18.82 26.85 -18.25
C PRO A 176 -19.26 27.69 -19.46
N THR A 177 -19.88 28.84 -19.20
CA THR A 177 -20.30 29.79 -20.25
C THR A 177 -19.13 30.63 -20.80
N SER A 178 -18.10 30.85 -19.99
CA SER A 178 -16.86 31.53 -20.37
C SER A 178 -15.72 31.20 -19.38
N ALA A 179 -14.50 31.60 -19.71
CA ALA A 179 -13.34 31.49 -18.81
C ALA A 179 -13.56 32.27 -17.50
N GLU A 180 -14.10 33.48 -17.59
CA GLU A 180 -14.38 34.36 -16.46
C GLU A 180 -15.47 33.77 -15.56
N ALA A 181 -16.50 33.16 -16.15
CA ALA A 181 -17.56 32.50 -15.40
C ALA A 181 -17.01 31.28 -14.63
N LEU A 182 -16.14 30.48 -15.24
CA LEU A 182 -15.44 29.38 -14.56
C LEU A 182 -14.55 29.91 -13.43
N ALA A 183 -13.78 30.96 -13.68
CA ALA A 183 -12.91 31.62 -12.72
C ALA A 183 -13.67 32.16 -11.50
N ALA A 184 -14.80 32.83 -11.73
CA ALA A 184 -15.66 33.33 -10.66
C ALA A 184 -16.18 32.19 -9.77
N ARG A 185 -16.60 31.07 -10.39
CA ARG A 185 -17.05 29.87 -9.67
C ARG A 185 -15.92 29.15 -8.97
N ALA A 186 -14.72 29.06 -9.54
CA ALA A 186 -13.61 28.29 -8.98
C ALA A 186 -12.80 29.04 -7.91
N ARG A 187 -13.03 30.35 -7.72
CA ARG A 187 -12.28 31.17 -6.78
C ARG A 187 -12.26 30.55 -5.37
N ARG A 188 -11.06 30.33 -4.86
CA ARG A 188 -10.79 29.68 -3.55
C ARG A 188 -11.49 28.31 -3.39
N ALA A 189 -11.66 27.59 -4.49
CA ALA A 189 -12.16 26.22 -4.52
C ALA A 189 -11.19 25.32 -5.29
N ALA A 190 -11.38 24.01 -5.15
CA ALA A 190 -10.83 23.07 -6.12
C ALA A 190 -11.64 23.13 -7.42
N CYS A 191 -11.01 22.97 -8.58
CA CYS A 191 -11.67 22.96 -9.87
C CYS A 191 -11.03 21.89 -10.76
N ILE A 192 -11.78 20.84 -11.08
CA ILE A 192 -11.33 19.84 -12.04
C ILE A 192 -11.76 20.31 -13.43
N VAL A 193 -10.79 20.61 -14.30
CA VAL A 193 -11.06 21.13 -15.64
C VAL A 193 -11.18 19.95 -16.61
N ALA A 194 -12.39 19.75 -17.14
CA ALA A 194 -12.61 18.72 -18.16
C ALA A 194 -11.91 19.07 -19.49
N PRO A 195 -11.41 18.07 -20.25
CA PRO A 195 -10.85 18.31 -21.58
C PRO A 195 -11.82 19.05 -22.52
N THR A 196 -13.13 18.81 -22.37
CA THR A 196 -14.17 19.47 -23.18
C THR A 196 -14.30 20.96 -22.90
N TRP A 197 -14.01 21.41 -21.67
CA TRP A 197 -14.03 22.84 -21.31
C TRP A 197 -12.85 23.60 -21.91
N ILE A 198 -11.74 22.91 -22.16
CA ILE A 198 -10.61 23.48 -22.89
C ILE A 198 -10.97 23.70 -24.36
N ALA A 199 -11.60 22.72 -25.01
CA ALA A 199 -12.01 22.85 -26.40
C ALA A 199 -13.10 23.90 -26.61
N ASP A 200 -14.01 24.05 -25.65
CA ASP A 200 -15.15 24.94 -25.73
C ASP A 200 -15.55 25.37 -24.30
N PRO A 201 -15.23 26.61 -23.86
CA PRO A 201 -15.13 27.85 -24.65
C PRO A 201 -13.78 28.17 -25.34
N GLY A 202 -12.79 27.28 -25.34
CA GLY A 202 -11.50 27.54 -25.99
C GLY A 202 -10.43 28.11 -25.03
N LEU A 203 -10.32 27.54 -23.83
CA LEU A 203 -9.35 27.98 -22.83
C LEU A 203 -7.92 27.66 -23.30
N ASP A 204 -7.01 28.64 -23.19
CA ASP A 204 -5.59 28.44 -23.46
C ASP A 204 -4.78 28.17 -22.16
N LEU A 205 -3.45 28.06 -22.30
CA LEU A 205 -2.57 27.86 -21.14
C LEU A 205 -2.60 29.07 -20.19
N ALA A 206 -2.68 30.30 -20.71
CA ALA A 206 -2.71 31.51 -19.91
C ALA A 206 -4.03 31.64 -19.13
N ASP A 207 -5.16 31.22 -19.72
CA ASP A 207 -6.44 31.07 -19.01
C ASP A 207 -6.33 30.10 -17.85
N LEU A 208 -5.72 28.94 -18.09
CA LEU A 208 -5.53 27.92 -17.06
C LEU A 208 -4.63 28.43 -15.92
N GLU A 209 -3.56 29.15 -16.24
CA GLU A 209 -2.67 29.78 -15.25
C GLU A 209 -3.38 30.89 -14.46
N ARG A 210 -4.19 31.73 -15.12
CA ARG A 210 -5.03 32.74 -14.45
C ARG A 210 -6.06 32.12 -13.52
N LEU A 211 -6.64 30.99 -13.92
CA LEU A 211 -7.55 30.21 -13.08
C LEU A 211 -6.80 29.66 -11.86
N ALA A 212 -5.66 29.02 -12.06
CA ALA A 212 -4.81 28.46 -11.01
C ALA A 212 -4.27 29.52 -10.04
N ALA A 213 -4.10 30.76 -10.49
CA ALA A 213 -3.66 31.86 -9.63
C ALA A 213 -4.62 32.16 -8.44
N GLN A 214 -5.88 31.73 -8.55
CA GLN A 214 -6.95 31.99 -7.58
C GLN A 214 -7.71 30.74 -7.13
N ALA A 215 -7.33 29.56 -7.62
CA ALA A 215 -8.03 28.30 -7.40
C ALA A 215 -7.04 27.12 -7.32
N TRP A 216 -7.53 25.96 -6.87
CA TRP A 216 -6.78 24.70 -6.88
C TRP A 216 -7.22 23.91 -8.11
N VAL A 217 -6.49 24.06 -9.21
CA VAL A 217 -6.90 23.58 -10.53
C VAL A 217 -6.30 22.21 -10.81
N VAL A 218 -7.15 21.24 -11.16
CA VAL A 218 -6.73 19.90 -11.59
C VAL A 218 -7.04 19.73 -13.07
N VAL A 219 -6.06 19.33 -13.86
CA VAL A 219 -6.17 19.05 -15.31
C VAL A 219 -5.54 17.69 -15.63
N ASP A 220 -6.03 16.99 -16.64
CA ASP A 220 -5.41 15.72 -17.06
C ASP A 220 -4.09 15.95 -17.82
N LEU A 221 -3.24 14.93 -17.84
CA LEU A 221 -1.89 15.03 -18.41
C LEU A 221 -1.90 15.38 -19.90
N GLU A 222 -2.87 14.85 -20.66
CA GLU A 222 -2.96 15.05 -22.11
C GLU A 222 -3.43 16.47 -22.45
N THR A 223 -4.34 17.01 -21.65
CA THR A 223 -4.78 18.39 -21.81
C THR A 223 -3.68 19.38 -21.49
N LEU A 224 -2.93 19.21 -20.39
CA LEU A 224 -1.77 20.07 -20.12
C LEU A 224 -0.74 19.98 -21.25
N ALA A 225 -0.38 18.77 -21.69
CA ALA A 225 0.59 18.56 -22.76
C ALA A 225 0.22 19.29 -24.06
N ARG A 226 -1.07 19.23 -24.44
CA ARG A 226 -1.58 19.96 -25.62
C ARG A 226 -1.51 21.47 -25.45
N LEU A 227 -1.89 22.00 -24.29
CA LEU A 227 -1.84 23.45 -24.02
C LEU A 227 -0.41 23.99 -24.04
N VAL A 228 0.54 23.26 -23.45
CA VAL A 228 1.98 23.60 -23.46
C VAL A 228 2.55 23.60 -24.88
N ALA A 229 2.15 22.61 -25.70
CA ALA A 229 2.56 22.54 -27.10
C ALA A 229 1.96 23.68 -27.93
N SER A 230 0.66 23.96 -27.79
CA SER A 230 -0.04 25.04 -28.49
C SER A 230 0.49 26.43 -28.15
N ALA A 231 0.98 26.63 -26.91
CA ALA A 231 1.64 27.85 -26.48
C ALA A 231 3.09 27.98 -27.00
N GLY A 232 3.62 26.98 -27.71
CA GLY A 232 4.96 26.99 -28.27
C GLY A 232 6.09 26.79 -27.25
N HIS A 233 5.77 26.34 -26.03
CA HIS A 233 6.77 26.18 -24.97
C HIS A 233 7.56 24.87 -25.09
N ALA A 234 6.86 23.74 -25.32
CA ALA A 234 7.50 22.44 -25.49
C ALA A 234 6.59 21.44 -26.23
N GLU A 235 7.19 20.66 -27.15
CA GLU A 235 6.55 19.46 -27.69
C GLU A 235 6.65 18.34 -26.66
N THR A 236 5.55 18.10 -25.94
CA THR A 236 5.46 17.04 -24.94
C THR A 236 4.51 15.97 -25.40
N ARG A 237 4.72 14.73 -24.95
CA ARG A 237 3.95 13.58 -25.42
C ARG A 237 3.40 12.77 -24.26
N VAL A 238 2.10 12.50 -24.32
CA VAL A 238 1.48 11.47 -23.48
C VAL A 238 1.57 10.12 -24.17
N VAL A 239 1.93 9.08 -23.41
CA VAL A 239 1.93 7.69 -23.89
C VAL A 239 1.10 6.81 -22.99
N THR A 240 0.50 5.77 -23.57
CA THR A 240 -0.08 4.69 -22.79
C THR A 240 0.88 3.51 -22.79
N HIS A 241 1.25 3.15 -21.58
CA HIS A 241 2.03 1.99 -21.25
C HIS A 241 1.09 0.81 -20.98
N ALA A 242 1.38 -0.36 -21.55
CA ALA A 242 0.61 -1.59 -21.30
C ALA A 242 1.52 -2.80 -21.11
N ALA A 243 1.31 -3.57 -20.04
CA ALA A 243 2.05 -4.79 -19.77
C ALA A 243 1.09 -5.91 -19.35
N SER A 244 1.26 -7.10 -19.92
CA SER A 244 0.38 -8.23 -19.57
C SER A 244 0.57 -8.69 -18.13
N LEU A 245 1.79 -8.58 -17.58
CA LEU A 245 2.20 -9.24 -16.34
C LEU A 245 2.90 -8.32 -15.33
N GLY A 246 3.31 -7.12 -15.74
CA GLY A 246 3.99 -6.15 -14.88
C GLY A 246 2.99 -5.09 -14.41
N MET A 247 2.81 -4.95 -13.10
CA MET A 247 1.95 -3.92 -12.53
C MET A 247 2.63 -2.56 -12.71
N MET A 248 1.89 -1.56 -13.20
CA MET A 248 2.41 -0.19 -13.23
C MET A 248 2.33 0.39 -11.82
N SER A 249 3.41 1.03 -11.38
CA SER A 249 3.47 1.66 -10.06
C SER A 249 3.94 3.11 -10.14
N ALA A 250 3.50 3.91 -9.19
CA ALA A 250 3.88 5.30 -9.00
C ALA A 250 4.90 5.42 -7.87
N ARG A 251 6.01 6.11 -8.10
CA ARG A 251 6.98 6.53 -7.08
C ARG A 251 6.67 7.95 -6.62
N VAL A 252 6.65 8.17 -5.31
CA VAL A 252 6.60 9.50 -4.70
C VAL A 252 7.96 10.18 -4.85
N THR A 253 8.00 11.22 -5.67
CA THR A 253 9.22 11.97 -5.99
C THR A 253 9.29 13.32 -5.29
N TYR A 254 8.15 13.80 -4.79
CA TYR A 254 8.06 15.05 -4.04
C TYR A 254 7.03 14.93 -2.91
N ALA A 255 7.37 15.46 -1.74
CA ALA A 255 6.51 15.43 -0.56
C ALA A 255 5.74 16.76 -0.44
N ASP A 256 4.42 16.71 -0.60
CA ASP A 256 3.54 17.88 -0.46
C ASP A 256 2.11 17.44 -0.13
N VAL A 257 1.15 18.37 -0.17
CA VAL A 257 -0.28 18.13 0.01
C VAL A 257 -0.78 16.90 -0.78
N PRO A 258 -0.49 16.73 -2.08
CA PRO A 258 -1.07 15.64 -2.88
C PRO A 258 -0.46 14.26 -2.61
N THR A 259 0.67 14.18 -1.89
CA THR A 259 1.38 12.93 -1.58
C THR A 259 1.39 12.60 -0.09
N ARG A 260 0.58 13.29 0.72
CA ARG A 260 0.44 13.02 2.16
C ARG A 260 -0.03 11.60 2.44
N GLY A 261 0.48 11.04 3.55
CA GLY A 261 0.28 9.64 3.92
C GLY A 261 1.23 8.68 3.21
N LEU A 262 2.06 9.17 2.27
CA LEU A 262 3.16 8.44 1.66
C LEU A 262 4.49 9.06 2.09
N ALA A 263 5.53 8.25 2.22
CA ALA A 263 6.89 8.74 2.37
C ALA A 263 7.51 9.07 1.01
N LEU A 264 8.52 9.94 1.02
CA LEU A 264 9.34 10.15 -0.17
C LEU A 264 9.98 8.83 -0.60
N GLN A 265 9.98 8.56 -1.91
CA GLN A 265 10.42 7.31 -2.53
C GLN A 265 9.51 6.09 -2.26
N ASP A 266 8.37 6.26 -1.57
CA ASP A 266 7.38 5.20 -1.55
C ASP A 266 6.91 4.92 -2.98
N VAL A 267 6.74 3.65 -3.30
CA VAL A 267 6.20 3.20 -4.57
C VAL A 267 4.87 2.50 -4.28
N VAL A 268 3.83 2.88 -5.01
CA VAL A 268 2.46 2.40 -4.81
C VAL A 268 1.87 1.89 -6.12
N PRO A 269 0.99 0.88 -6.11
CA PRO A 269 0.27 0.46 -7.31
C PRO A 269 -0.48 1.62 -7.97
N TYR A 270 -0.29 1.80 -9.27
CA TYR A 270 -0.91 2.88 -10.06
C TYR A 270 -1.22 2.39 -11.48
N ALA A 271 -2.23 1.53 -11.60
CA ALA A 271 -2.59 0.89 -12.85
C ALA A 271 -4.09 0.62 -12.96
N THR A 272 -4.59 0.64 -14.19
CA THR A 272 -5.88 0.03 -14.57
C THR A 272 -5.66 -1.30 -15.28
N ARG A 273 -6.72 -2.08 -15.48
CA ARG A 273 -6.71 -3.25 -16.37
C ARG A 273 -7.55 -2.99 -17.62
N ASP A 274 -7.06 -3.42 -18.78
CA ASP A 274 -7.87 -3.44 -20.01
C ASP A 274 -8.70 -4.72 -20.15
N ASP A 275 -9.52 -4.77 -21.20
CA ASP A 275 -10.36 -5.92 -21.57
C ASP A 275 -9.57 -7.21 -21.83
N ARG A 276 -8.25 -7.09 -22.07
CA ARG A 276 -7.33 -8.24 -22.24
C ARG A 276 -6.65 -8.61 -20.92
N GLY A 277 -7.04 -7.97 -19.81
CA GLY A 277 -6.50 -8.19 -18.48
C GLY A 277 -5.09 -7.62 -18.26
N ARG A 278 -4.56 -6.84 -19.21
CA ARG A 278 -3.22 -6.22 -19.11
C ARG A 278 -3.26 -5.00 -18.21
N PHE A 279 -2.20 -4.78 -17.46
CA PHE A 279 -1.98 -3.55 -16.70
C PHE A 279 -1.71 -2.38 -17.65
N ARG A 280 -2.34 -1.24 -17.39
CA ARG A 280 -2.19 -0.02 -18.18
C ARG A 280 -1.99 1.19 -17.28
N THR A 281 -1.20 2.12 -17.77
CA THR A 281 -1.11 3.47 -17.20
C THR A 281 -0.84 4.47 -18.31
N ARG A 282 -1.38 5.68 -18.18
CA ARG A 282 -1.12 6.80 -19.08
C ARG A 282 -0.15 7.74 -18.36
N VAL A 283 0.91 8.15 -19.05
CA VAL A 283 1.99 8.97 -18.49
C VAL A 283 2.35 10.08 -19.45
N LEU A 284 2.83 11.19 -18.91
CA LEU A 284 3.51 12.23 -19.67
C LEU A 284 5.00 11.91 -19.74
N ARG A 285 5.54 11.79 -20.96
CA ARG A 285 6.95 11.43 -21.16
C ARG A 285 7.87 12.46 -20.52
N ALA A 286 8.74 12.02 -19.63
CA ALA A 286 9.73 12.89 -19.00
C ALA A 286 10.97 13.07 -19.89
N ASP A 287 10.77 13.50 -21.13
CA ASP A 287 11.86 13.79 -22.07
C ASP A 287 12.56 15.12 -21.75
N ARG A 288 13.57 15.47 -22.55
CA ARG A 288 14.33 16.71 -22.37
C ARG A 288 13.46 17.96 -22.50
N ALA A 289 12.44 17.94 -23.38
CA ALA A 289 11.58 19.09 -23.62
C ALA A 289 10.69 19.35 -22.40
N TRP A 290 10.04 18.30 -21.87
CA TRP A 290 9.26 18.39 -20.63
C TRP A 290 10.12 18.81 -19.44
N ARG A 291 11.29 18.17 -19.22
CA ARG A 291 12.15 18.50 -18.08
C ARG A 291 12.60 19.96 -18.08
N ARG A 292 12.94 20.50 -19.26
CA ARG A 292 13.28 21.92 -19.42
C ARG A 292 12.07 22.80 -19.09
N TYR A 293 10.92 22.53 -19.70
CA TYR A 293 9.70 23.28 -19.43
C TYR A 293 9.33 23.29 -17.94
N ALA A 294 9.35 22.11 -17.31
CA ALA A 294 9.05 21.95 -15.88
C ALA A 294 10.02 22.73 -15.00
N ALA A 295 11.32 22.73 -15.32
CA ALA A 295 12.32 23.54 -14.61
C ALA A 295 12.09 25.05 -14.79
N ASP A 296 11.86 25.51 -16.03
CA ASP A 296 11.66 26.92 -16.36
C ASP A 296 10.38 27.51 -15.73
N HIS A 297 9.37 26.67 -15.51
CA HIS A 297 8.06 27.09 -14.98
C HIS A 297 7.84 26.64 -13.53
N GLY A 298 8.78 25.93 -12.90
CA GLY A 298 8.65 25.46 -11.51
C GLY A 298 7.58 24.39 -11.29
N LEU A 299 7.38 23.46 -12.25
CA LEU A 299 6.57 22.27 -12.04
C LEU A 299 7.39 21.19 -11.31
N ALA A 300 6.94 20.82 -10.12
CA ALA A 300 7.46 19.67 -9.38
C ALA A 300 6.73 18.39 -9.83
N THR A 301 7.48 17.36 -10.22
CA THR A 301 6.89 16.02 -10.38
C THR A 301 6.60 15.46 -8.99
N LEU A 302 5.36 15.06 -8.74
CA LEU A 302 4.93 14.50 -7.46
C LEU A 302 4.96 12.98 -7.48
N LEU A 303 4.39 12.40 -8.55
CA LEU A 303 4.35 10.98 -8.82
C LEU A 303 5.01 10.71 -10.17
N SER A 304 5.96 9.78 -10.20
CA SER A 304 6.58 9.29 -11.44
C SER A 304 6.32 7.80 -11.64
N SER A 305 6.36 7.32 -12.88
CA SER A 305 6.26 5.90 -13.17
C SER A 305 7.54 5.19 -12.75
N GLU A 306 7.40 4.10 -12.01
CA GLU A 306 8.55 3.31 -11.56
C GLU A 306 8.77 2.10 -12.46
N THR A 307 7.70 1.36 -12.73
CA THR A 307 7.74 -0.01 -13.25
C THR A 307 6.59 -0.27 -14.21
N PRO A 308 6.65 -1.34 -15.03
CA PRO A 308 7.57 -2.49 -15.04
C PRO A 308 8.80 -2.37 -15.94
N TRP A 309 9.08 -1.21 -16.56
CA TRP A 309 10.22 -1.08 -17.46
C TRP A 309 11.30 -0.16 -16.92
N ALA A 310 12.44 -0.75 -16.56
CA ALA A 310 13.63 -0.04 -16.13
C ALA A 310 14.15 1.01 -17.15
N ARG A 311 13.74 0.98 -18.42
CA ARG A 311 14.12 1.99 -19.43
C ARG A 311 13.13 3.16 -19.55
N HIS A 312 11.99 3.08 -18.88
CA HIS A 312 10.90 4.05 -18.95
C HIS A 312 10.46 4.48 -17.54
N HIS A 313 11.36 4.36 -16.57
CA HIS A 313 11.17 4.99 -15.26
C HIS A 313 11.19 6.51 -15.41
N ASP A 314 10.59 7.19 -14.44
CA ASP A 314 10.50 8.64 -14.31
C ASP A 314 9.53 9.38 -15.24
N ASP A 315 8.73 8.71 -16.07
CA ASP A 315 7.63 9.39 -16.76
C ASP A 315 6.64 9.97 -15.73
N VAL A 316 6.02 11.11 -16.02
CA VAL A 316 5.20 11.85 -15.06
C VAL A 316 3.78 11.28 -14.98
N LEU A 317 3.34 10.97 -13.76
CA LEU A 317 1.97 10.57 -13.42
C LEU A 317 1.19 11.71 -12.75
N SER A 318 1.89 12.52 -11.95
CA SER A 318 1.36 13.82 -11.52
C SER A 318 2.46 14.86 -11.30
N ALA A 319 2.14 16.12 -11.58
CA ALA A 319 3.00 17.26 -11.34
C ALA A 319 2.19 18.45 -10.82
N ALA A 320 2.80 19.27 -9.96
CA ALA A 320 2.17 20.46 -9.41
C ALA A 320 3.05 21.69 -9.54
N ARG A 321 2.40 22.86 -9.61
CA ARG A 321 3.05 24.17 -9.58
C ARG A 321 2.19 25.15 -8.78
N PRO A 322 2.73 25.78 -7.72
CA PRO A 322 2.07 26.89 -7.08
C PRO A 322 2.04 28.09 -8.04
N ILE A 323 0.88 28.73 -8.19
CA ILE A 323 0.71 29.92 -9.04
C ILE A 323 -0.08 30.95 -8.22
N GLY A 324 0.49 32.13 -8.00
CA GLY A 324 -0.17 33.19 -7.23
C GLY A 324 -0.60 32.71 -5.84
N GLY A 325 -1.92 32.73 -5.58
CA GLY A 325 -2.53 32.24 -4.34
C GLY A 325 -3.19 30.87 -4.47
N GLY A 326 -2.94 30.13 -5.56
CA GLY A 326 -3.51 28.81 -5.82
C GLY A 326 -2.48 27.83 -6.36
N GLU A 327 -2.95 26.80 -7.06
CA GLU A 327 -2.14 25.68 -7.52
C GLU A 327 -2.65 25.12 -8.85
N LEU A 328 -1.73 24.75 -9.74
CA LEU A 328 -2.01 23.95 -10.93
C LEU A 328 -1.46 22.53 -10.70
N LEU A 329 -2.34 21.54 -10.78
CA LEU A 329 -2.04 20.13 -10.62
C LEU A 329 -2.41 19.37 -11.90
N ALA A 330 -1.43 18.73 -12.51
CA ALA A 330 -1.64 17.89 -13.68
C ALA A 330 -1.63 16.41 -13.26
N THR A 331 -2.75 15.70 -13.46
CA THR A 331 -2.87 14.28 -13.14
C THR A 331 -4.10 13.65 -13.80
N ASP A 332 -4.00 12.37 -14.19
CA ASP A 332 -5.14 11.60 -14.70
C ASP A 332 -6.04 11.01 -13.59
N LEU A 333 -5.68 11.22 -12.33
CA LEU A 333 -6.26 10.52 -11.19
C LEU A 333 -7.79 10.65 -11.04
N PRO A 334 -8.42 11.83 -11.24
CA PRO A 334 -9.89 11.93 -11.19
C PRO A 334 -10.58 11.00 -12.18
N TRP A 335 -10.07 10.92 -13.41
CA TRP A 335 -10.62 10.06 -14.47
C TRP A 335 -10.31 8.58 -14.23
N LEU A 336 -9.15 8.26 -13.66
CA LEU A 336 -8.78 6.91 -13.24
C LEU A 336 -9.74 6.38 -12.16
N VAL A 337 -10.00 7.18 -11.11
CA VAL A 337 -10.92 6.80 -10.01
C VAL A 337 -12.37 6.73 -10.49
N ALA A 338 -12.77 7.59 -11.43
CA ALA A 338 -14.08 7.52 -12.06
C ALA A 338 -14.25 6.32 -13.02
N GLY A 339 -13.18 5.54 -13.25
CA GLY A 339 -13.22 4.33 -14.08
C GLY A 339 -13.13 4.58 -15.59
N ALA A 340 -12.80 5.81 -16.03
CA ALA A 340 -12.75 6.18 -17.45
C ALA A 340 -11.73 5.35 -18.26
N TYR A 341 -10.72 4.79 -17.59
CA TYR A 341 -9.64 4.02 -18.21
C TYR A 341 -9.63 2.53 -17.82
N GLY A 342 -10.74 2.03 -17.29
CA GLY A 342 -10.91 0.65 -16.83
C GLY A 342 -10.75 0.47 -15.32
N PRO A 343 -10.98 -0.75 -14.81
CA PRO A 343 -10.93 -1.04 -13.38
C PRO A 343 -9.53 -0.84 -12.81
N LEU A 344 -9.46 -0.17 -11.66
CA LEU A 344 -8.23 0.02 -10.90
C LEU A 344 -7.75 -1.28 -10.25
N VAL A 345 -6.43 -1.47 -10.22
CA VAL A 345 -5.80 -2.59 -9.51
C VAL A 345 -5.81 -2.37 -7.99
N ALA A 346 -5.62 -1.12 -7.57
CA ALA A 346 -5.58 -0.69 -6.18
C ALA A 346 -6.51 0.52 -5.98
N PRO A 347 -7.83 0.29 -5.96
CA PRO A 347 -8.82 1.38 -5.89
C PRO A 347 -8.75 2.19 -4.61
N HIS A 348 -8.35 1.60 -3.48
CA HIS A 348 -8.33 2.29 -2.19
C HIS A 348 -7.15 3.27 -2.10
N ILE A 349 -5.97 2.88 -2.61
CA ILE A 349 -4.82 3.79 -2.72
C ILE A 349 -5.12 4.91 -3.72
N ALA A 350 -5.66 4.59 -4.90
CA ALA A 350 -6.01 5.59 -5.90
C ALA A 350 -7.03 6.60 -5.36
N THR A 351 -8.02 6.11 -4.61
CA THR A 351 -8.97 6.97 -3.89
C THR A 351 -8.23 7.87 -2.92
N HIS A 352 -7.41 7.32 -2.01
CA HIS A 352 -6.62 8.11 -1.05
C HIS A 352 -5.80 9.22 -1.74
N LEU A 353 -5.07 8.87 -2.81
CA LEU A 353 -4.32 9.83 -3.61
C LEU A 353 -5.25 10.93 -4.16
N LEU A 354 -6.45 10.61 -4.67
CA LEU A 354 -7.39 11.60 -5.18
C LEU A 354 -7.83 12.56 -4.06
N GLN A 355 -8.13 12.01 -2.88
CA GLN A 355 -8.46 12.83 -1.71
C GLN A 355 -7.32 13.81 -1.43
N MET A 356 -6.07 13.36 -1.48
CA MET A 356 -4.89 14.22 -1.24
C MET A 356 -4.66 15.26 -2.32
N HIS A 357 -4.86 14.88 -3.59
CA HIS A 357 -4.82 15.80 -4.73
C HIS A 357 -5.92 16.87 -4.66
N LEU A 358 -6.93 16.70 -3.80
CA LEU A 358 -7.98 17.67 -3.52
C LEU A 358 -7.91 18.22 -2.07
N GLY A 359 -6.72 18.11 -1.45
CA GLY A 359 -6.40 18.61 -0.10
C GLY A 359 -7.28 18.04 1.01
N GLY A 360 -7.74 16.80 0.85
CA GLY A 360 -8.53 16.10 1.83
C GLY A 360 -7.84 15.94 3.19
N PRO A 361 -8.64 15.82 4.26
CA PRO A 361 -8.11 15.56 5.58
C PRO A 361 -7.55 14.14 5.68
N VAL A 362 -6.37 14.00 6.30
CA VAL A 362 -5.81 12.71 6.73
C VAL A 362 -5.49 12.81 8.20
N GLU A 363 -5.79 11.77 8.95
CA GLU A 363 -5.27 11.69 10.30
C GLU A 363 -3.74 11.66 10.27
N ASP A 364 -3.10 12.41 11.16
CA ASP A 364 -1.63 12.51 11.27
C ASP A 364 -0.93 11.14 11.44
N VAL A 365 -1.69 10.10 11.79
CA VAL A 365 -1.23 8.76 12.15
C VAL A 365 -1.14 7.79 10.97
N LEU A 366 -1.66 8.18 9.80
CA LEU A 366 -1.74 7.27 8.65
C LEU A 366 -0.48 7.31 7.81
N GLN A 367 -0.02 6.12 7.46
CA GLN A 367 1.09 5.92 6.53
C GLN A 367 0.79 4.68 5.69
N TYR A 368 0.96 4.81 4.39
CA TYR A 368 0.97 3.68 3.48
C TYR A 368 2.08 2.71 3.84
N TRP A 369 1.76 1.42 3.76
CA TRP A 369 2.74 0.38 3.97
C TRP A 369 2.40 -0.85 3.13
N THR A 370 3.43 -1.65 2.94
CA THR A 370 3.34 -2.93 2.27
C THR A 370 4.27 -3.91 2.97
N ARG A 371 3.95 -5.21 2.93
CA ARG A 371 4.69 -6.23 3.69
C ARG A 371 6.18 -6.23 3.33
N TRP A 372 7.08 -6.50 4.24
CA TRP A 372 8.47 -6.78 3.90
C TRP A 372 8.69 -8.26 3.62
N ASP A 373 9.54 -8.56 2.63
CA ASP A 373 9.80 -9.95 2.20
C ASP A 373 11.04 -10.58 2.85
N GLU A 374 11.88 -9.77 3.49
CA GLU A 374 13.14 -10.18 4.12
C GLU A 374 13.08 -10.05 5.65
N MET A 375 12.56 -11.08 6.32
CA MET A 375 12.40 -11.09 7.78
C MET A 375 13.65 -10.69 8.60
N PRO A 376 14.89 -11.09 8.24
CA PRO A 376 16.07 -10.62 8.96
C PRO A 376 16.28 -9.10 8.89
N VAL A 377 15.99 -8.49 7.74
CA VAL A 377 16.01 -7.02 7.55
C VAL A 377 14.96 -6.38 8.44
N VAL A 378 13.76 -6.97 8.49
CA VAL A 378 12.67 -6.47 9.33
C VAL A 378 13.04 -6.42 10.81
N VAL A 379 13.55 -7.53 11.36
CA VAL A 379 13.87 -7.60 12.80
C VAL A 379 14.96 -6.59 13.15
N ARG A 380 15.99 -6.47 12.30
CA ARG A 380 17.01 -5.42 12.46
C ARG A 380 16.36 -4.03 12.45
N ASP A 381 15.51 -3.75 11.48
CA ASP A 381 14.91 -2.44 11.32
C ASP A 381 13.95 -2.08 12.48
N ILE A 382 13.30 -3.06 13.12
CA ILE A 382 12.53 -2.85 14.35
C ILE A 382 13.44 -2.34 15.48
N ALA A 383 14.63 -2.92 15.66
CA ALA A 383 15.59 -2.41 16.64
C ALA A 383 16.07 -1.00 16.26
N ASP A 384 16.25 -0.72 14.97
CA ASP A 384 16.64 0.60 14.47
C ASP A 384 15.55 1.65 14.65
N LEU A 385 14.27 1.25 14.60
CA LEU A 385 13.15 2.12 14.91
C LEU A 385 13.31 2.76 16.29
N ALA A 386 13.69 1.96 17.30
CA ALA A 386 13.91 2.48 18.64
C ALA A 386 15.05 3.51 18.71
N ARG A 387 16.11 3.34 17.90
CA ARG A 387 17.22 4.29 17.81
C ARG A 387 16.83 5.62 17.16
N ARG A 388 15.87 5.60 16.24
CA ARG A 388 15.43 6.78 15.48
C ARG A 388 14.29 7.54 16.15
N PHE A 389 13.50 6.87 16.98
CA PHE A 389 12.26 7.41 17.53
C PHE A 389 12.19 7.22 19.05
N GLU A 390 12.87 8.10 19.80
CA GLU A 390 12.67 8.23 21.24
C GLU A 390 11.18 8.48 21.56
N PRO A 391 10.60 7.89 22.63
CA PRO A 391 11.22 7.11 23.72
C PRO A 391 11.16 5.58 23.55
N LEU A 392 11.13 5.07 22.31
CA LEU A 392 11.10 3.62 22.08
C LEU A 392 12.38 2.93 22.54
N ARG A 393 12.23 1.71 23.08
CA ARG A 393 13.34 0.83 23.46
C ARG A 393 13.12 -0.59 22.92
N PRO A 394 14.15 -1.25 22.36
CA PRO A 394 14.05 -2.64 21.95
C PRO A 394 14.10 -3.56 23.16
N VAL A 395 13.09 -4.43 23.31
CA VAL A 395 12.97 -5.35 24.46
C VAL A 395 12.78 -6.81 24.03
N ARG A 396 13.28 -7.75 24.85
CA ARG A 396 13.12 -9.20 24.69
C ARG A 396 12.52 -9.84 25.93
N TRP A 397 11.66 -10.82 25.72
CA TRP A 397 11.11 -11.64 26.80
C TRP A 397 11.85 -12.96 26.88
N ARG A 398 11.79 -13.60 28.05
CA ARG A 398 12.34 -14.93 28.26
C ARG A 398 11.56 -15.92 27.40
N ALA A 399 12.28 -16.71 26.59
CA ALA A 399 11.68 -17.78 25.80
C ALA A 399 11.63 -19.08 26.60
N GLU A 400 10.51 -19.79 26.50
CA GLU A 400 10.36 -21.15 27.05
C GLU A 400 11.11 -22.18 26.19
N THR A 401 11.26 -21.90 24.89
CA THR A 401 11.96 -22.75 23.94
C THR A 401 13.14 -22.03 23.32
N ALA A 402 14.22 -22.75 23.02
CA ALA A 402 15.43 -22.17 22.42
C ALA A 402 15.29 -21.83 20.92
N GLN A 403 14.14 -22.15 20.30
CA GLN A 403 13.95 -22.07 18.84
C GLN A 403 13.26 -20.79 18.37
N ILE A 404 12.68 -20.01 19.29
CA ILE A 404 11.91 -18.79 18.98
C ILE A 404 12.38 -17.67 19.91
N ALA A 405 12.61 -16.49 19.35
CA ALA A 405 12.83 -15.27 20.12
C ALA A 405 11.50 -14.52 20.29
N HIS A 406 11.23 -14.04 21.50
CA HIS A 406 10.14 -13.10 21.80
C HIS A 406 10.74 -11.70 21.89
N LEU A 407 10.56 -10.91 20.85
CA LEU A 407 11.18 -9.59 20.68
C LEU A 407 10.10 -8.52 20.52
N GLY A 408 10.49 -7.25 20.65
CA GLY A 408 9.51 -6.19 20.65
C GLY A 408 10.04 -4.80 20.96
N LEU A 409 9.09 -3.88 21.15
CA LEU A 409 9.34 -2.50 21.50
C LEU A 409 8.59 -2.12 22.78
N ALA A 410 9.25 -1.33 23.62
CA ALA A 410 8.65 -0.69 24.78
C ALA A 410 8.61 0.81 24.57
N LEU A 411 7.45 1.41 24.84
CA LEU A 411 7.24 2.83 24.92
C LEU A 411 6.88 3.19 26.35
N GLU A 412 7.68 4.07 26.95
CA GLU A 412 7.42 4.64 28.26
C GLU A 412 7.65 6.15 28.18
N MET A 413 6.67 6.93 28.61
CA MET A 413 6.87 8.37 28.73
C MET A 413 7.76 8.68 29.94
N PRO A 414 8.66 9.68 29.85
CA PRO A 414 9.34 10.21 31.02
C PRO A 414 8.32 10.68 32.06
N GLY A 415 8.43 10.21 33.31
CA GLY A 415 7.46 10.56 34.34
C GLY A 415 7.37 9.54 35.48
N PRO A 416 6.21 9.47 36.18
CA PRO A 416 6.02 8.55 37.29
C PRO A 416 6.06 7.09 36.81
N ALA A 417 6.41 6.18 37.72
CA ALA A 417 6.43 4.75 37.44
C ALA A 417 5.08 4.28 36.85
N PRO A 418 5.10 3.35 35.88
CA PRO A 418 3.89 2.91 35.22
C PRO A 418 2.93 2.24 36.22
N THR A 419 1.67 2.63 36.18
CA THR A 419 0.58 2.00 36.95
C THR A 419 -0.24 1.05 36.08
N THR A 420 -0.12 1.19 34.75
CA THR A 420 -0.80 0.36 33.75
C THR A 420 0.21 -0.10 32.70
N ALA A 421 0.06 -1.33 32.22
CA ALA A 421 0.81 -1.87 31.09
C ALA A 421 -0.15 -2.44 30.03
N VAL A 422 -0.01 -1.98 28.80
CA VAL A 422 -0.75 -2.48 27.64
C VAL A 422 0.22 -3.29 26.77
N LEU A 423 0.01 -4.59 26.67
CA LEU A 423 0.83 -5.50 25.87
C LEU A 423 0.09 -5.91 24.60
N LEU A 424 0.62 -5.49 23.45
CA LEU A 424 0.16 -5.84 22.11
C LEU A 424 0.93 -7.06 21.61
N GLN A 425 0.24 -8.14 21.26
CA GLN A 425 0.85 -9.37 20.76
C GLN A 425 0.40 -9.67 19.33
N THR A 426 1.36 -9.84 18.41
CA THR A 426 1.10 -10.06 16.98
C THR A 426 1.50 -11.46 16.48
N GLY A 427 1.75 -12.42 17.37
CA GLY A 427 2.12 -13.80 17.01
C GLY A 427 3.47 -13.90 16.27
N ARG A 428 3.64 -14.97 15.48
CA ARG A 428 4.87 -15.21 14.71
C ARG A 428 4.90 -14.42 13.41
N MET A 429 5.80 -13.45 13.32
CA MET A 429 5.91 -12.58 12.14
C MET A 429 6.47 -13.30 10.90
N ASP A 430 7.40 -14.24 11.11
CA ASP A 430 8.10 -14.94 10.04
C ASP A 430 7.29 -16.08 9.42
N ASN A 431 6.12 -16.36 10.00
CA ASN A 431 5.18 -17.36 9.53
C ASN A 431 3.73 -16.94 9.87
N ALA A 432 3.38 -15.71 9.48
CA ALA A 432 2.12 -15.05 9.82
C ALA A 432 0.88 -15.88 9.43
N ALA A 433 0.94 -16.61 8.31
CA ALA A 433 -0.16 -17.43 7.80
C ALA A 433 -0.50 -18.65 8.68
N LEU A 434 0.46 -19.18 9.45
CA LEU A 434 0.29 -20.43 10.20
C LEU A 434 0.10 -20.23 11.72
N HIS A 435 0.31 -19.02 12.24
CA HIS A 435 0.40 -18.77 13.69
C HIS A 435 -0.32 -17.50 14.14
N ASP A 436 -1.45 -17.16 13.52
CA ASP A 436 -2.22 -15.93 13.78
C ASP A 436 -1.37 -14.64 13.70
N GLY A 437 -0.26 -14.68 12.96
CA GLY A 437 0.70 -13.58 12.96
C GLY A 437 0.21 -12.41 12.10
N LEU A 438 0.55 -11.19 12.50
CA LEU A 438 0.36 -10.01 11.66
C LEU A 438 1.67 -9.56 11.01
N PRO A 439 1.60 -8.95 9.82
CA PRO A 439 2.74 -8.21 9.29
C PRO A 439 3.22 -7.17 10.32
N PRO A 440 4.54 -7.00 10.48
CA PRO A 440 5.11 -6.13 11.51
C PRO A 440 5.01 -4.64 11.18
N GLU A 441 4.93 -4.28 9.90
CA GLU A 441 4.92 -2.89 9.44
C GLU A 441 3.83 -2.03 10.10
N PRO A 442 2.55 -2.45 10.17
CA PRO A 442 1.52 -1.64 10.83
C PRO A 442 1.78 -1.43 12.33
N ALA A 443 2.36 -2.42 13.02
CA ALA A 443 2.74 -2.27 14.42
C ALA A 443 3.96 -1.35 14.59
N MET A 444 4.93 -1.39 13.67
CA MET A 444 6.03 -0.41 13.64
C MET A 444 5.51 1.01 13.45
N ILE A 445 4.56 1.22 12.53
CA ILE A 445 3.95 2.53 12.27
C ILE A 445 3.17 3.01 13.49
N LEU A 446 2.39 2.12 14.13
CA LEU A 446 1.70 2.40 15.38
C LEU A 446 2.67 2.83 16.48
N MET A 447 3.73 2.06 16.74
CA MET A 447 4.71 2.38 17.79
C MET A 447 5.46 3.68 17.50
N LYS A 448 5.82 3.93 16.24
CA LYS A 448 6.40 5.20 15.80
C LYS A 448 5.48 6.38 16.05
N MET A 449 4.19 6.22 15.74
CA MET A 449 3.18 7.25 15.99
C MET A 449 3.03 7.53 17.48
N LEU A 450 2.91 6.50 18.32
CA LEU A 450 2.84 6.67 19.77
C LEU A 450 4.10 7.34 20.33
N ALA A 451 5.27 7.00 19.81
CA ALA A 451 6.54 7.61 20.21
C ALA A 451 6.58 9.11 19.88
N ARG A 452 6.10 9.48 18.69
CA ARG A 452 5.96 10.87 18.27
C ARG A 452 5.00 11.63 19.21
N GLU A 453 3.83 11.07 19.49
CA GLU A 453 2.84 11.66 20.41
C GLU A 453 3.43 11.88 21.82
N ALA A 454 4.17 10.89 22.33
CA ALA A 454 4.88 10.95 23.61
C ALA A 454 5.95 12.05 23.63
N ARG A 455 6.82 12.10 22.61
CA ARG A 455 7.90 13.08 22.48
C ARG A 455 7.37 14.50 22.38
N GLU A 456 6.31 14.70 21.60
CA GLU A 456 5.67 16.00 21.42
C GLU A 456 4.74 16.38 22.58
N ARG A 457 4.53 15.47 23.54
CA ARG A 457 3.69 15.67 24.72
C ARG A 457 2.31 16.22 24.34
N THR A 458 1.70 15.62 23.34
CA THR A 458 0.36 16.03 22.90
C THR A 458 -0.64 15.90 24.06
N ARG A 459 -1.76 16.63 24.00
CA ARG A 459 -2.80 16.55 25.04
C ARG A 459 -3.27 15.12 25.29
N TRP A 460 -3.36 14.31 24.23
CA TRP A 460 -3.73 12.91 24.34
C TRP A 460 -2.63 12.08 25.04
N ALA A 461 -1.36 12.23 24.63
CA ALA A 461 -0.25 11.51 25.25
C ALA A 461 -0.09 11.86 26.74
N ALA A 462 -0.15 13.15 27.08
CA ALA A 462 -0.05 13.60 28.47
C ALA A 462 -1.17 13.03 29.35
N ARG A 463 -2.36 12.80 28.80
CA ARG A 463 -3.50 12.23 29.52
C ARG A 463 -3.43 10.71 29.65
N TYR A 464 -3.08 9.99 28.58
CA TYR A 464 -3.27 8.54 28.50
C TYR A 464 -1.98 7.72 28.45
N LEU A 465 -0.89 8.29 27.96
CA LEU A 465 0.43 7.62 27.93
C LEU A 465 1.26 7.91 29.19
N ALA A 466 0.99 9.00 29.91
CA ALA A 466 1.65 9.27 31.19
C ALA A 466 1.30 8.19 32.23
N GLY A 467 2.31 7.47 32.73
CA GLY A 467 2.11 6.35 33.66
C GLY A 467 1.56 5.07 33.01
N THR A 468 1.56 4.98 31.68
CA THR A 468 1.20 3.78 30.92
C THR A 468 2.40 3.26 30.15
N LEU A 469 2.79 2.01 30.40
CA LEU A 469 3.78 1.31 29.60
C LEU A 469 3.10 0.62 28.42
N VAL A 470 3.45 0.98 27.19
CA VAL A 470 2.96 0.29 25.99
C VAL A 470 4.06 -0.63 25.46
N LEU A 471 3.73 -1.91 25.36
CA LEU A 471 4.63 -2.97 24.88
C LEU A 471 4.05 -3.56 23.60
N TRP A 472 4.88 -3.74 22.58
CA TRP A 472 4.55 -4.57 21.44
C TRP A 472 5.51 -5.77 21.42
N GLN A 473 4.96 -6.99 21.40
CA GLN A 473 5.68 -8.25 21.34
C GLN A 473 5.32 -9.03 20.06
N PHE A 474 6.33 -9.61 19.44
CA PHE A 474 6.20 -10.56 18.34
C PHE A 474 7.18 -11.72 18.51
N ASP A 475 6.87 -12.82 17.83
CA ASP A 475 7.67 -14.03 17.83
C ASP A 475 8.39 -14.20 16.50
N THR A 476 9.64 -14.68 16.54
CA THR A 476 10.44 -14.90 15.33
C THR A 476 11.55 -15.93 15.56
N ALA A 477 11.75 -16.85 14.61
CA ALA A 477 12.93 -17.71 14.59
C ALA A 477 14.16 -16.96 14.05
N ALA A 478 13.97 -16.11 13.04
CA ALA A 478 15.03 -15.28 12.47
C ALA A 478 15.61 -14.29 13.50
N GLY A 479 14.82 -13.87 14.49
CA GLY A 479 15.23 -12.91 15.51
C GLY A 479 16.27 -13.42 16.51
N LEU A 480 16.54 -14.73 16.60
CA LEU A 480 17.55 -15.28 17.51
C LEU A 480 18.94 -14.63 17.29
N LYS A 481 19.30 -14.35 16.04
CA LYS A 481 20.55 -13.66 15.67
C LYS A 481 20.60 -12.21 16.17
N TYR A 482 19.44 -11.56 16.32
CA TYR A 482 19.31 -10.15 16.69
C TYR A 482 18.99 -9.93 18.16
N ALA A 483 18.64 -10.98 18.90
CA ALA A 483 18.20 -10.89 20.29
C ALA A 483 19.21 -10.22 21.24
N THR A 484 20.51 -10.24 20.90
CA THR A 484 21.56 -9.54 21.66
C THR A 484 21.43 -8.02 21.61
N GLY A 485 20.78 -7.47 20.58
CA GLY A 485 20.47 -6.04 20.45
C GLY A 485 19.24 -5.58 21.25
N TYR A 486 18.57 -6.50 21.96
CA TYR A 486 17.35 -6.22 22.72
C TYR A 486 17.61 -6.35 24.23
N ALA A 487 17.20 -5.33 24.99
CA ALA A 487 17.29 -5.35 26.45
C ALA A 487 16.24 -6.30 27.04
N ALA A 488 16.44 -6.80 28.26
CA ALA A 488 15.39 -7.56 28.92
C ALA A 488 14.12 -6.69 29.08
N ALA A 489 12.96 -7.25 28.74
CA ALA A 489 11.69 -6.58 28.97
C ALA A 489 11.52 -6.24 30.46
N PRO A 490 10.93 -5.08 30.80
CA PRO A 490 10.79 -4.67 32.19
C PRO A 490 9.95 -5.67 32.97
N SER A 491 10.42 -6.05 34.16
CA SER A 491 9.62 -6.80 35.12
C SER A 491 8.50 -5.91 35.63
N LEU A 492 7.25 -6.28 35.36
CA LEU A 492 6.08 -5.54 35.82
C LEU A 492 5.74 -5.95 37.26
N PRO A 493 5.71 -5.01 38.23
CA PRO A 493 5.22 -5.29 39.57
C PRO A 493 3.76 -5.77 39.55
N GLU A 494 3.36 -6.60 40.52
CA GLU A 494 1.99 -7.14 40.62
C GLU A 494 0.91 -6.04 40.68
N ARG A 495 1.25 -4.88 41.25
CA ARG A 495 0.35 -3.71 41.34
C ARG A 495 0.06 -3.03 39.99
N VAL A 496 0.78 -3.37 38.93
CA VAL A 496 0.56 -2.76 37.60
C VAL A 496 -0.59 -3.48 36.90
N ARG A 497 -1.66 -2.74 36.59
CA ARG A 497 -2.79 -3.28 35.83
C ARG A 497 -2.31 -3.69 34.44
N ARG A 498 -2.45 -4.97 34.08
CA ARG A 498 -2.03 -5.50 32.79
C ARG A 498 -3.24 -5.69 31.87
N VAL A 499 -3.16 -5.13 30.67
CA VAL A 499 -4.12 -5.37 29.57
C VAL A 499 -3.36 -6.05 28.45
N VAL A 500 -3.75 -7.27 28.09
CA VAL A 500 -3.14 -8.02 26.99
C VAL A 500 -4.08 -7.96 25.79
N VAL A 501 -3.55 -7.47 24.67
CA VAL A 501 -4.26 -7.36 23.39
C VAL A 501 -3.62 -8.30 22.40
N ARG A 502 -4.37 -9.33 22.00
CA ARG A 502 -3.94 -10.23 20.92
C ARG A 502 -4.49 -9.72 19.59
N LEU A 503 -3.58 -9.33 18.73
CA LEU A 503 -3.89 -8.87 17.38
C LEU A 503 -3.86 -10.08 16.44
N GLY A 504 -4.92 -10.24 15.66
CA GLY A 504 -5.03 -11.28 14.65
C GLY A 504 -5.88 -10.80 13.48
N ARG A 505 -6.10 -11.65 12.48
CA ARG A 505 -6.96 -11.36 11.33
C ARG A 505 -8.39 -11.87 11.55
N GLU A 506 -9.36 -11.25 10.87
CA GLU A 506 -10.79 -11.63 10.94
C GLU A 506 -11.08 -13.07 10.47
N ASP A 507 -10.27 -13.64 9.57
CA ASP A 507 -10.55 -14.93 8.93
C ASP A 507 -9.66 -16.10 9.38
N VAL A 508 -8.71 -15.88 10.30
CA VAL A 508 -7.92 -16.99 10.86
C VAL A 508 -8.63 -17.47 12.11
N GLY A 509 -9.15 -18.71 12.06
CA GLY A 509 -9.76 -19.42 13.18
C GLY A 509 -8.77 -19.61 14.32
N GLY A 510 -8.55 -18.53 15.08
CA GLY A 510 -7.53 -18.53 16.13
C GLY A 510 -8.03 -19.26 17.37
N ALA A 511 -7.07 -19.80 18.13
CA ALA A 511 -7.32 -20.51 19.38
C ALA A 511 -8.22 -19.70 20.35
N PRO A 512 -8.99 -20.38 21.23
CA PRO A 512 -9.72 -19.71 22.29
C PRO A 512 -8.78 -18.82 23.10
N THR A 513 -9.22 -17.59 23.37
CA THR A 513 -8.48 -16.64 24.19
C THR A 513 -8.45 -17.14 25.64
N GLU A 514 -7.29 -17.03 26.29
CA GLU A 514 -7.20 -17.13 27.74
C GLU A 514 -8.10 -16.06 28.40
N SER A 515 -8.63 -16.36 29.58
CA SER A 515 -9.48 -15.43 30.33
C SER A 515 -8.75 -14.10 30.57
N GLY A 516 -9.37 -12.99 30.16
CA GLY A 516 -8.86 -11.63 30.37
C GLY A 516 -8.03 -11.02 29.22
N GLN A 517 -7.87 -11.71 28.09
CA GLN A 517 -7.24 -11.12 26.89
C GLN A 517 -8.27 -10.44 25.97
N VAL A 518 -7.93 -9.25 25.45
CA VAL A 518 -8.70 -8.57 24.41
C VAL A 518 -8.23 -9.06 23.05
N ARG A 519 -9.12 -9.63 22.24
CA ARG A 519 -8.79 -10.01 20.85
C ARG A 519 -9.27 -8.94 19.89
N LEU A 520 -8.35 -8.41 19.07
CA LEU A 520 -8.70 -7.51 17.98
C LEU A 520 -8.41 -8.23 16.66
N ALA A 521 -9.48 -8.52 15.93
CA ALA A 521 -9.40 -9.01 14.58
C ALA A 521 -9.33 -7.82 13.61
N LEU A 522 -8.33 -7.81 12.73
CA LEU A 522 -8.10 -6.74 11.75
C LEU A 522 -8.47 -7.22 10.34
N PRO A 523 -8.90 -6.29 9.46
CA PRO A 523 -9.28 -6.61 8.10
C PRO A 523 -8.08 -7.02 7.24
N ASP A 524 -8.35 -7.51 6.03
CA ASP A 524 -7.33 -7.74 5.01
C ASP A 524 -6.73 -6.40 4.52
N GLU A 525 -5.40 -6.29 4.52
CA GLU A 525 -4.69 -5.13 3.97
C GLU A 525 -4.71 -5.06 2.44
N GLY A 526 -5.24 -6.08 1.77
CA GLY A 526 -5.46 -6.11 0.33
C GLY A 526 -4.18 -6.29 -0.49
N PHE A 527 -4.37 -6.39 -1.81
CA PHE A 527 -3.26 -6.62 -2.74
C PHE A 527 -2.28 -5.44 -2.71
N CYS A 528 -0.98 -5.71 -2.46
CA CYS A 528 0.07 -4.68 -2.37
C CYS A 528 -0.25 -3.55 -1.37
N GLY A 529 -0.92 -3.88 -0.27
CA GLY A 529 -1.29 -2.88 0.74
C GLY A 529 -2.33 -1.88 0.23
N ASP A 530 -3.17 -2.25 -0.74
CA ASP A 530 -4.27 -1.39 -1.21
C ASP A 530 -5.10 -0.82 -0.05
N ARG A 531 -5.36 -1.65 0.96
CA ARG A 531 -6.10 -1.27 2.17
C ARG A 531 -5.20 -0.94 3.37
N SER A 532 -3.91 -0.74 3.16
CA SER A 532 -2.94 -0.50 4.24
C SER A 532 -3.27 0.74 5.08
N ILE A 533 -3.81 1.78 4.45
CA ILE A 533 -4.21 3.02 5.12
C ILE A 533 -5.45 2.80 5.98
N GLN A 534 -6.48 2.13 5.46
CA GLN A 534 -7.69 1.77 6.22
C GLN A 534 -7.32 0.83 7.38
N PHE A 535 -6.48 -0.17 7.12
CA PHE A 535 -5.95 -1.07 8.12
C PHE A 535 -5.24 -0.30 9.24
N GLN A 536 -4.36 0.66 8.88
CA GLN A 536 -3.62 1.46 9.84
C GLN A 536 -4.55 2.36 10.67
N ALA A 537 -5.56 2.98 10.05
CA ALA A 537 -6.56 3.80 10.73
C ALA A 537 -7.32 2.98 11.77
N GLU A 538 -7.78 1.79 11.37
CA GLU A 538 -8.52 0.89 12.25
C GLU A 538 -7.68 0.37 13.41
N LEU A 539 -6.47 -0.14 13.13
CA LEU A 539 -5.54 -0.58 14.15
C LEU A 539 -5.27 0.54 15.16
N THR A 540 -4.94 1.74 14.66
CA THR A 540 -4.61 2.89 15.51
C THR A 540 -5.80 3.30 16.36
N GLY A 541 -7.00 3.44 15.76
CA GLY A 541 -8.21 3.80 16.48
C GLY A 541 -8.59 2.80 17.56
N ARG A 542 -8.50 1.49 17.27
CA ARG A 542 -8.79 0.43 18.25
C ARG A 542 -7.77 0.41 19.39
N ILE A 543 -6.48 0.53 19.11
CA ILE A 543 -5.44 0.54 20.16
C ILE A 543 -5.51 1.79 21.03
N ARG A 544 -5.79 2.97 20.46
CA ARG A 544 -5.97 4.19 21.26
C ARG A 544 -7.10 4.03 22.27
N ARG A 545 -8.25 3.48 21.84
CA ARG A 545 -9.36 3.18 22.75
C ARG A 545 -8.97 2.20 23.86
N VAL A 546 -8.18 1.17 23.56
CA VAL A 546 -7.67 0.25 24.60
C VAL A 546 -6.79 0.99 25.61
N ILE A 547 -5.88 1.85 25.15
CA ILE A 547 -5.01 2.65 26.03
C ILE A 547 -5.83 3.59 26.91
N GLU A 548 -6.84 4.24 26.33
CA GLU A 548 -7.77 5.12 27.05
C GLU A 548 -8.52 4.35 28.15
N SER A 549 -9.15 3.21 27.82
CA SER A 549 -9.90 2.38 28.78
C SER A 549 -9.04 1.64 29.80
N ALA A 550 -7.73 1.52 29.58
CA ALA A 550 -6.81 0.92 30.55
C ALA A 550 -6.40 1.93 31.64
N ARG A 551 -6.58 3.23 31.36
CA ARG A 551 -6.26 4.33 32.26
C ARG A 551 -7.47 4.75 33.11
N ASP A 552 -8.64 4.75 32.49
CA ASP A 552 -9.93 4.87 33.18
C ASP A 552 -10.24 3.60 33.99
#